data_AF-A0ABD0NVP5-F1
#
_entry.id   AF-A0ABD0NVP5-F1
#
_cell.length_a   1.000
_cell.length_b   1.000
_cell.length_c   1.000
_cell.angle_alpha   90.00
_cell.angle_beta   90.00
_cell.angle_gamma   90.00
#
_symmetry.space_group_name_H-M   'P 1'
#
loop_
_entity.id
_entity.type
_entity.pdbx_description
1 polymer ?
#
loop_
_entity_poly.entity_id
_entity_poly.type
_entity_poly.pdbx_seq_one_letter_code
_entity_poly.pdbx_strand_id
1 'polypeptide(L)' 'EEMVKMVLSRPYHQEDQFTTSILRHWAAKHDDLLGEHIKALLIKNNNMPRKRQR' A
#
# COMPACT_ATOMS: atom_id res chain seq x y z
N GLU A 1 2.36 1.06 -10.06
CA GLU A 1 1.10 0.64 -9.37
C GLU A 1 1.15 -0.79 -8.81
N GLU A 2 1.29 -1.85 -9.62
CA GLU A 2 1.22 -3.26 -9.15
C GLU A 2 2.22 -3.61 -8.03
N MET A 3 3.45 -3.10 -8.08
CA MET A 3 4.45 -3.36 -7.02
C MET A 3 4.03 -2.83 -5.66
N VAL A 4 3.43 -1.63 -5.61
CA VAL A 4 2.95 -1.03 -4.35
C VAL A 4 1.82 -1.86 -3.77
N LYS A 5 0.92 -2.37 -4.62
CA LYS A 5 -0.15 -3.28 -4.22
C LYS A 5 0.41 -4.58 -3.63
N MET A 6 1.40 -5.20 -4.29
CA MET A 6 2.03 -6.43 -3.77
C MET A 6 2.72 -6.20 -2.41
N VAL A 7 3.43 -5.08 -2.26
CA VAL A 7 4.09 -4.71 -1.00
C VAL A 7 3.06 -4.49 0.13
N LEU A 8 1.97 -3.79 -0.14
CA LEU A 8 0.92 -3.50 0.84
C LEU A 8 -0.02 -4.70 1.11
N SER A 9 0.01 -5.73 0.26
CA SER A 9 -0.77 -6.97 0.46
C SER A 9 -0.07 -7.98 1.38
N ARG A 10 1.17 -7.71 1.79
CA ARG A 10 1.92 -8.55 2.73
C ARG A 10 1.26 -8.48 4.12
N PRO A 11 1.24 -9.58 4.90
CA PRO A 11 0.78 -9.53 6.27
C PRO A 11 1.66 -8.59 7.10
N TYR A 12 1.05 -7.90 8.06
CA TYR A 12 1.77 -7.07 9.00
C TYR A 12 2.36 -7.92 10.12
N HIS A 13 3.68 -7.83 10.30
CA HIS A 13 4.42 -8.40 11.42
C HIS A 13 5.37 -7.34 11.98
N GLN A 14 5.42 -7.18 13.30
CA GLN A 14 6.20 -6.11 13.95
C GLN A 14 7.71 -6.20 13.66
N GLU A 15 8.23 -7.42 13.48
CA GLU A 15 9.64 -7.67 13.15
C GLU A 15 9.91 -7.57 11.63
N ASP A 16 8.89 -7.60 10.79
CA ASP A 16 9.03 -7.46 9.34
C ASP A 16 9.17 -5.99 8.96
N GLN A 17 10.40 -5.61 8.62
CA GLN A 17 10.74 -4.25 8.18
C GLN A 17 10.76 -4.07 6.66
N PHE A 18 10.36 -5.07 5.87
CA PHE A 18 10.48 -4.99 4.42
C PHE A 18 9.53 -3.94 3.84
N THR A 19 8.25 -3.99 4.21
CA THR A 19 7.24 -3.04 3.69
C THR A 19 7.59 -1.60 4.07
N THR A 20 8.02 -1.36 5.30
CA THR A 20 8.44 -0.04 5.77
C THR A 20 9.71 0.45 5.06
N SER A 21 10.72 -0.42 4.91
CA SER A 21 11.99 -0.06 4.28
C SER A 21 11.83 0.28 2.80
N ILE A 22 11.07 -0.51 2.04
CA ILE A 22 10.90 -0.27 0.61
C ILE A 22 10.04 0.98 0.33
N LEU A 23 8.99 1.21 1.12
CA LEU A 23 8.17 2.41 1.00
C LEU A 23 8.99 3.67 1.32
N ARG A 24 9.83 3.62 2.35
CA ARG A 24 10.75 4.72 2.68
C ARG A 24 11.74 4.98 1.53
N HIS A 25 12.29 3.93 0.92
CA HIS A 25 13.20 4.07 -0.23
C HIS A 25 12.50 4.74 -1.43
N TRP A 26 11.27 4.33 -1.73
CA TRP A 26 10.50 4.92 -2.82
C TRP A 26 10.08 6.35 -2.54
N ALA A 27 9.61 6.66 -1.32
CA ALA A 27 9.26 8.03 -0.93
C ALA A 27 10.44 9.00 -1.08
N ALA A 28 11.66 8.55 -0.74
CA ALA A 28 12.86 9.39 -0.86
C ALA A 28 13.20 9.81 -2.32
N LYS A 29 12.67 9.11 -3.33
CA LYS A 29 12.98 9.37 -4.76
C LYS A 29 11.76 9.74 -5.60
N HIS A 30 10.58 9.27 -5.20
CA HIS A 30 9.35 9.27 -6.01
C HIS A 30 8.11 9.51 -5.11
N ASP A 31 8.18 10.48 -4.19
CA ASP A 31 7.13 10.73 -3.19
C ASP A 31 5.75 10.98 -3.83
N ASP A 32 5.67 11.87 -4.81
CA ASP A 32 4.42 12.21 -5.49
C ASP A 32 3.78 10.98 -6.16
N LEU A 33 4.56 10.23 -6.94
CA LEU A 33 4.09 9.03 -7.64
C LEU A 33 3.67 7.92 -6.67
N LEU A 34 4.41 7.75 -5.56
CA LEU A 34 4.06 6.80 -4.51
C LEU A 34 2.74 7.20 -3.84
N GLY A 35 2.57 8.48 -3.51
CA GLY A 35 1.35 9.04 -2.94
C GLY A 35 0.13 8.82 -3.85
N GLU A 36 0.27 9.07 -5.15
CA GLU A 36 -0.78 8.81 -6.14
C GLU A 36 -1.19 7.33 -6.19
N HIS A 37 -0.21 6.42 -6.22
CA HIS A 37 -0.48 4.99 -6.22
C HIS A 37 -1.19 4.52 -4.95
N ILE A 38 -0.75 4.97 -3.77
CA ILE A 38 -1.41 4.62 -2.50
C ILE A 38 -2.83 5.20 -2.45
N LYS A 39 -3.01 6.46 -2.87
CA LYS A 39 -4.32 7.11 -2.96
C LYS A 39 -5.28 6.33 -3.86
N ALA A 40 -4.83 5.94 -5.05
CA ALA A 40 -5.61 5.15 -5.99
C ALA A 40 -6.03 3.79 -5.39
N LEU A 41 -5.11 3.11 -4.68
CA LEU A 41 -5.41 1.86 -3.99
C LEU A 41 -6.45 2.03 -2.90
N LEU A 42 -6.34 3.07 -2.07
CA LEU A 42 -7.31 3.37 -1.00
C LEU A 42 -8.71 3.67 -1.55
N ILE A 43 -8.81 4.46 -2.63
CA ILE A 43 -10.09 4.75 -3.29
C ILE A 43 -10.72 3.47 -3.83
N LYS A 44 -9.95 2.65 -4.56
CA LYS A 44 -10.42 1.36 -5.09
C LYS A 44 -10.92 0.45 -3.96
N ASN A 45 -10.19 0.36 -2.85
CA ASN A 45 -10.56 -0.50 -1.72
C ASN A 45 -11.81 0.00 -0.98
N ASN A 46 -11.99 1.32 -0.86
CA ASN A 46 -13.14 1.90 -0.19
C ASN A 46 -14.42 1.82 -1.04
N ASN A 47 -14.30 1.82 -2.36
CA ASN A 47 -15.42 1.68 -3.28
C ASN A 47 -15.82 0.23 -3.57
N MET A 48 -15.03 -0.76 -3.13
CA MET A 48 -15.43 -2.16 -3.24
C MET A 48 -16.54 -2.47 -2.22
N PRO A 49 -17.62 -3.18 -2.61
CA PRO A 49 -18.64 -3.64 -1.67
C PRO A 49 -17.96 -4.52 -0.61
N ARG A 50 -17.74 -3.99 0.59
CA ARG A 50 -17.27 -4.81 1.70
C ARG A 50 -18.37 -5.83 1.97
N LYS A 51 -18.08 -7.13 1.86
CA LYS A 51 -18.93 -8.15 2.47
C LYS A 51 -19.03 -7.75 3.94
N ARG A 52 -20.18 -7.19 4.32
CA ARG A 52 -20.50 -6.88 5.71
C ARG A 52 -20.42 -8.21 6.44
N GLN A 53 -19.33 -8.45 7.17
CA GLN A 53 -19.25 -9.59 8.08
C GLN A 53 -20.45 -9.43 9.03
N ARG A 54 -21.41 -10.35 8.90
CA ARG A 54 -22.51 -10.51 9.84
C ARG A 54 -22.00 -11.30 11.03
#